data_AF-A0A7Y5Q7P5-F1
#
_entry.id   AF-A0A7Y5Q7P5-F1
#
_cell.length_a   1.000
_cell.length_b   1.000
_cell.length_c   1.000
_cell.angle_alpha   90.00
_cell.angle_beta   90.00
_cell.angle_gamma   90.00
#
_symmetry.space_group_name_H-M   'P 1'
#
loop_
_entity.id
_entity.type
_entity.pdbx_description
1 polymer ?
#
loop_
_entity_poly.entity_id
_entity_poly.type
_entity_poly.pdbx_seq_one_letter_code
_entity_poly.pdbx_strand_id
1 'polypeptide(L)'
;QPAPALARGAEPAPLLELSGRSDDVEVLLRVQAGTARRSDVRVQLQRAVPIERTRVNLMRQDHLIESRLAGTQDEVVFADVPCGEYIIAVLPQDRDEVARVALQLQAEDETRP
;
A
#
# COMPACT_ATOMS: atom_id res chain seq x y z
N GLN A 1 36.79 21.68 13.63
CA GLN A 1 35.39 21.62 14.13
C GLN A 1 34.92 20.17 14.03
N PRO A 2 34.56 19.49 15.14
CA PRO A 2 33.88 18.20 15.06
C PRO A 2 32.41 18.38 14.64
N ALA A 3 31.91 17.47 13.81
CA ALA A 3 30.55 17.44 13.26
C ALA A 3 29.50 17.14 14.36
N PRO A 4 28.25 17.64 14.23
CA PRO A 4 27.19 17.29 15.16
C PRO A 4 26.75 15.84 14.94
N ALA A 5 26.90 15.02 15.98
CA ALA A 5 26.17 13.78 16.15
C ALA A 5 24.72 14.10 16.52
N LEU A 6 23.76 13.73 15.67
CA LEU A 6 22.34 13.74 16.01
C LEU A 6 21.62 12.59 15.29
N ALA A 7 20.83 11.87 16.09
CA ALA A 7 19.88 10.80 15.79
C ALA A 7 20.46 9.42 15.42
N ARG A 8 20.65 8.62 16.48
CA ARG A 8 20.48 7.15 16.47
C ARG A 8 19.23 6.75 15.68
N GLY A 9 19.41 5.84 14.73
CA GLY A 9 18.48 4.77 14.36
C GLY A 9 16.99 5.12 14.31
N ALA A 10 16.56 5.86 13.31
CA ALA A 10 15.32 5.52 12.65
C ALA A 10 15.74 4.72 11.43
N GLU A 11 15.96 3.42 11.59
CA GLU A 11 15.95 2.55 10.40
C GLU A 11 14.58 2.81 9.75
N PRO A 12 14.53 3.31 8.51
CA PRO A 12 13.25 3.49 7.84
C PRO A 12 12.60 2.11 7.85
N ALA A 13 11.44 1.99 8.49
CA ALA A 13 10.67 0.76 8.51
C ALA A 13 10.70 0.16 7.10
N PRO A 14 10.98 -1.15 6.95
CA PRO A 14 11.20 -1.72 5.64
C PRO A 14 10.01 -1.41 4.75
N LEU A 15 10.27 -0.60 3.72
CA LEU A 15 9.27 -0.18 2.77
C LEU A 15 9.22 -1.27 1.71
N LEU A 16 8.19 -2.12 1.78
CA LEU A 16 7.94 -3.08 0.73
C LEU A 16 7.17 -2.39 -0.39
N GLU A 17 7.84 -2.18 -1.52
CA GLU A 17 7.25 -1.61 -2.72
C GLU A 17 6.77 -2.72 -3.64
N LEU A 18 5.47 -2.82 -3.85
CA LEU A 18 4.84 -3.74 -4.77
C LEU A 18 4.26 -2.94 -5.92
N SER A 19 4.60 -3.27 -7.15
CA SER A 19 4.03 -2.62 -8.33
C SER A 19 3.08 -3.57 -9.06
N GLY A 20 1.87 -3.10 -9.30
CA GLY A 20 0.88 -3.76 -10.16
C GLY A 20 0.71 -2.96 -11.43
N ARG A 21 0.85 -3.61 -12.58
CA ARG A 21 0.62 -2.98 -13.89
C ARG A 21 -0.59 -3.63 -14.54
N SER A 22 -1.51 -2.82 -15.05
CA SER A 22 -2.56 -3.27 -15.97
C SER A 22 -2.60 -2.40 -17.22
N ASP A 23 -3.47 -2.68 -18.18
CA ASP A 23 -3.42 -2.02 -19.49
C ASP A 23 -3.60 -0.48 -19.37
N ASP A 24 -4.38 -0.01 -18.39
CA ASP A 24 -4.79 1.40 -18.24
C ASP A 24 -4.35 2.10 -16.93
N VAL A 25 -3.91 1.38 -15.87
CA VAL A 25 -3.42 1.92 -14.57
C VAL A 25 -2.19 1.17 -14.00
N GLU A 26 -1.21 1.91 -13.46
CA GLU A 26 -0.03 1.38 -12.77
C GLU A 26 -0.17 1.79 -11.32
N VAL A 27 -0.17 0.79 -10.45
CA VAL A 27 -0.40 0.93 -9.03
C VAL A 27 0.93 0.66 -8.36
N LEU A 28 1.49 1.66 -7.69
CA LEU A 28 2.62 1.48 -6.80
C LEU A 28 2.10 1.38 -5.38
N LEU A 29 2.11 0.17 -4.83
CA LEU A 29 1.85 -0.06 -3.43
C LEU A 29 3.15 0.11 -2.67
N ARG A 30 3.10 0.93 -1.63
CA ARG A 30 4.19 1.17 -0.69
C ARG A 30 3.69 0.75 0.67
N VAL A 31 4.09 -0.43 1.10
CA VAL A 31 3.74 -0.95 2.42
C VAL A 31 4.81 -0.51 3.39
N GLN A 32 4.41 0.22 4.42
CA GLN A 32 5.29 0.49 5.56
C GLN A 32 4.99 -0.55 6.62
N ALA A 33 5.96 -1.44 6.88
CA ALA A 33 5.87 -2.38 7.98
C ALA A 33 5.82 -1.61 9.31
N GLY A 34 4.61 -1.41 9.82
CA GLY A 34 4.41 -1.06 11.23
C GLY A 34 4.83 -2.21 12.14
N THR A 35 4.93 -1.93 13.43
CA THR A 35 5.37 -2.87 14.47
C THR A 35 4.83 -4.31 14.29
N ALA A 36 5.67 -5.22 13.79
CA ALA A 36 5.63 -6.70 13.73
C ALA A 36 4.31 -7.48 13.46
N ARG A 37 3.12 -6.89 13.58
CA ARG A 37 1.79 -7.53 13.45
C ARG A 37 0.78 -6.70 12.67
N ARG A 38 1.05 -5.41 12.47
CA ARG A 38 0.19 -4.49 11.73
C ARG A 38 1.03 -3.57 10.89
N SER A 39 0.58 -3.27 9.68
CA SER A 39 1.32 -2.48 8.72
C SER A 39 0.43 -1.42 8.09
N ASP A 40 1.01 -0.27 7.78
CA ASP A 40 0.32 0.77 7.05
C ASP A 40 0.50 0.52 5.56
N VAL A 41 -0.58 0.19 4.88
CA VAL A 41 -0.59 -0.05 3.44
C VAL A 41 -0.89 1.26 2.74
N ARG A 42 0.11 1.82 2.07
CA ARG A 42 -0.09 3.00 1.22
C ARG A 42 -0.17 2.55 -0.22
N VAL A 43 -1.22 2.94 -0.91
CA VAL A 43 -1.45 2.66 -2.32
C VAL A 43 -1.29 3.97 -3.05
N GLN A 44 -0.20 4.11 -3.78
CA GLN A 44 0.07 5.26 -4.62
C GLN A 44 -0.27 4.89 -6.07
N LEU A 45 -1.23 5.59 -6.63
CA LEU A 45 -1.68 5.39 -7.99
C LEU A 45 -0.77 6.21 -8.90
N GLN A 46 -0.01 5.55 -9.77
CA GLN A 46 0.86 6.22 -10.73
C GLN A 46 0.29 6.02 -12.13
N ARG A 47 -0.79 6.74 -12.51
CA ARG A 47 -1.16 6.81 -13.95
C ARG A 47 -2.04 7.99 -14.37
N ALA A 48 -2.09 8.19 -15.70
CA ALA A 48 -2.59 9.34 -16.47
C ALA A 48 -4.12 9.51 -16.57
N VAL A 49 -4.91 8.70 -15.85
CA VAL A 49 -6.38 8.78 -15.83
C VAL A 49 -6.77 9.70 -14.66
N PRO A 50 -7.84 10.53 -14.73
CA PRO A 50 -8.25 11.34 -13.58
C PRO A 50 -8.55 10.47 -12.36
N ILE A 51 -7.62 10.47 -11.41
CA ILE A 51 -7.61 9.61 -10.22
C ILE A 51 -8.72 10.01 -9.23
N GLU A 52 -9.25 11.23 -9.36
CA GLU A 52 -10.28 11.84 -8.50
C GLU A 52 -11.60 11.04 -8.41
N ARG A 53 -11.77 9.99 -9.21
CA ARG A 53 -12.93 9.07 -9.16
C ARG A 53 -12.53 7.60 -9.04
N THR A 54 -11.31 7.30 -8.58
CA THR A 54 -10.83 5.93 -8.45
C THR A 54 -11.06 5.42 -7.05
N ARG A 55 -11.74 4.29 -6.91
CA ARG A 55 -11.91 3.61 -5.63
C ARG A 55 -10.86 2.51 -5.49
N VAL A 56 -10.18 2.51 -4.36
CA VAL A 56 -9.25 1.46 -3.95
C VAL A 56 -9.92 0.62 -2.88
N ASN A 57 -10.09 -0.66 -3.18
CA ASN A 57 -10.67 -1.64 -2.30
C ASN A 57 -9.56 -2.53 -1.73
N LEU A 58 -9.45 -2.55 -0.40
CA LEU A 58 -8.68 -3.55 0.33
C LEU A 58 -9.60 -4.74 0.60
N MET A 59 -9.31 -5.85 -0.07
CA MET A 59 -10.05 -7.10 0.07
C MET A 59 -9.17 -8.15 0.77
N ARG A 60 -9.80 -9.06 1.50
CA ARG A 60 -9.17 -10.26 2.07
C ARG A 60 -9.91 -11.47 1.53
N GLN A 61 -9.19 -12.33 0.82
CA GLN A 61 -9.78 -13.42 0.02
C GLN A 61 -10.78 -12.85 -1.01
N ASP A 62 -12.06 -12.80 -0.68
CA ASP A 62 -13.14 -12.24 -1.52
C ASP A 62 -14.01 -11.22 -0.76
N HIS A 63 -13.67 -10.91 0.48
CA HIS A 63 -14.42 -9.97 1.31
C HIS A 63 -13.78 -8.60 1.28
N LEU A 64 -14.59 -7.57 1.00
CA LEU A 64 -14.18 -6.18 1.15
C LEU A 64 -13.94 -5.88 2.63
N ILE A 65 -12.70 -5.52 2.97
CA ILE A 65 -12.30 -5.10 4.31
C ILE A 65 -12.49 -3.59 4.45
N GLU A 66 -11.93 -2.83 3.52
CA GLU A 66 -12.04 -1.38 3.49
C GLU A 66 -12.06 -0.88 2.05
N SER A 67 -12.82 0.19 1.79
CA SER A 67 -12.82 0.87 0.49
C SER A 67 -12.58 2.35 0.69
N ARG A 68 -11.69 2.95 -0.09
CA ARG A 68 -11.45 4.39 -0.09
C ARG A 68 -11.40 4.94 -1.49
N LEU A 69 -11.89 6.17 -1.64
CA LEU A 69 -11.70 6.93 -2.87
C LEU A 69 -10.29 7.54 -2.85
N ALA A 70 -9.53 7.34 -3.92
CA ALA A 70 -8.35 8.11 -4.20
C ALA A 70 -8.78 9.55 -4.49
N GLY A 71 -8.33 10.47 -3.63
CA GLY A 71 -8.58 11.89 -3.81
C GLY A 71 -7.60 12.54 -4.79
N THR A 72 -7.44 13.85 -4.68
CA THR A 72 -6.50 14.67 -5.46
C THR A 72 -5.01 14.39 -5.22
N GLN A 73 -4.67 13.57 -4.23
CA GLN A 73 -3.28 13.27 -3.85
C GLN A 73 -2.76 11.95 -4.44
N ASP A 74 -3.57 11.26 -5.26
CA ASP A 74 -3.22 9.98 -5.90
C ASP A 74 -2.75 8.89 -4.93
N GLU A 75 -3.06 9.06 -3.65
CA GLU A 75 -2.62 8.20 -2.55
C GLU A 75 -3.83 7.77 -1.71
N VAL A 76 -3.86 6.49 -1.37
CA VAL A 76 -4.80 5.91 -0.41
C VAL A 76 -4.01 5.20 0.68
N VAL A 77 -4.26 5.56 1.93
CA VAL A 77 -3.59 4.94 3.08
C VAL A 77 -4.61 4.11 3.88
N PHE A 78 -4.31 2.83 4.03
CA PHE A 78 -4.97 1.92 4.97
C PHE A 78 -4.04 1.73 6.16
N ALA A 79 -4.43 2.27 7.31
CA ALA A 79 -3.62 2.15 8.53
C ALA A 79 -3.98 0.88 9.30
N ASP A 80 -3.04 0.41 10.13
CA ASP A 80 -3.30 -0.67 11.10
C ASP A 80 -3.75 -2.00 10.46
N VAL A 81 -3.32 -2.28 9.22
CA VAL A 81 -3.74 -3.50 8.50
C VAL A 81 -3.03 -4.72 9.10
N PRO A 82 -3.76 -5.72 9.62
CA PRO A 82 -3.14 -6.88 10.24
C PRO A 82 -2.42 -7.74 9.21
N CYS A 83 -1.37 -8.45 9.62
CA CYS A 83 -0.68 -9.40 8.74
C CYS A 83 -1.63 -10.44 8.12
N GLY A 84 -1.37 -10.82 6.87
CA GLY A 84 -2.21 -11.74 6.11
C GLY A 84 -2.18 -11.47 4.61
N GLU A 85 -2.99 -12.23 3.88
CA GLU A 85 -3.14 -12.12 2.43
C GLU A 85 -4.29 -11.18 2.09
N TYR A 86 -3.99 -10.14 1.32
CA TYR A 86 -4.91 -9.13 0.87
C TYR A 86 -4.83 -8.97 -0.64
N ILE A 87 -5.85 -8.32 -1.17
CA ILE A 87 -5.96 -7.97 -2.56
C ILE A 87 -6.36 -6.51 -2.60
N ILE A 88 -5.52 -5.69 -3.23
CA ILE A 88 -5.86 -4.32 -3.58
C ILE A 88 -6.49 -4.34 -4.95
N ALA A 89 -7.77 -4.00 -5.03
CA ALA A 89 -8.48 -3.81 -6.28
C ALA A 89 -8.67 -2.32 -6.53
N VAL A 90 -8.36 -1.87 -7.74
CA VAL A 90 -8.50 -0.47 -8.17
C VAL A 90 -9.64 -0.41 -9.17
N LEU A 91 -10.70 0.30 -8.80
CA LEU A 91 -11.96 0.40 -9.54
C LEU A 91 -12.27 1.88 -9.80
N PRO A 92 -12.09 2.38 -11.03
CA PRO A 92 -12.57 3.70 -11.42
C PRO A 92 -14.09 3.73 -11.37
N GLN A 93 -14.71 4.86 -11.01
CA GLN A 93 -16.17 4.97 -10.96
C GLN A 93 -16.86 4.73 -12.32
N ASP A 94 -16.17 5.06 -13.41
CA ASP A 94 -16.69 5.01 -14.77
C ASP A 94 -16.24 3.77 -15.56
N ARG A 95 -15.52 2.82 -14.94
CA ARG A 95 -15.00 1.60 -15.60
C ARG A 95 -14.97 0.39 -14.66
N ASP A 96 -14.84 -0.79 -15.23
CA ASP A 96 -14.56 -2.02 -14.49
C ASP A 96 -13.18 -1.98 -13.81
N GLU A 97 -12.92 -2.94 -12.91
CA GLU A 97 -11.63 -3.12 -12.22
C GLU A 97 -10.47 -2.99 -13.20
N VAL A 98 -9.61 -1.98 -12.99
CA VAL A 98 -8.49 -1.71 -13.89
C VAL A 98 -7.19 -2.32 -13.41
N ALA A 99 -7.06 -2.66 -12.12
CA ALA A 99 -5.88 -3.31 -11.58
C ALA A 99 -6.21 -4.09 -10.32
N ARG A 100 -5.55 -5.24 -10.16
CA ARG A 100 -5.65 -6.09 -8.98
C ARG A 100 -4.26 -6.52 -8.55
N VAL A 101 -3.91 -6.22 -7.29
CA VAL A 101 -2.59 -6.55 -6.73
C VAL A 101 -2.76 -7.40 -5.49
N ALA A 102 -2.19 -8.60 -5.53
CA ALA A 102 -2.09 -9.43 -4.35
C ALA A 102 -1.01 -8.86 -3.43
N LEU A 103 -1.39 -8.61 -2.18
CA LEU A 103 -0.55 -8.08 -1.12
C LEU A 103 -0.43 -9.13 -0.03
N GLN A 104 0.79 -9.59 0.24
CA GLN A 104 1.05 -10.43 1.40
C GLN A 104 1.77 -9.61 2.46
N LEU A 105 1.04 -9.29 3.53
CA LEU A 105 1.60 -8.68 4.72
C LEU A 105 2.15 -9.80 5.59
N GLN A 106 3.45 -10.05 5.48
CA GLN A 106 4.15 -10.92 6.40
C GLN A 106 4.45 -10.13 7.67
N ALA A 107 4.26 -10.76 8.83
CA ALA A 107 4.98 -10.29 10.00
C ALA A 107 6.47 -10.42 9.68
N GLU A 108 7.27 -9.39 9.90
CA GLU A 108 8.70 -9.61 10.00
C GLU A 108 8.90 -10.58 11.16
N ASP A 109 9.12 -11.85 10.80
CA ASP A 109 9.52 -12.85 11.74
C ASP A 109 10.94 -12.47 12.13
N GLU A 110 11.09 -12.06 13.38
CA GLU A 110 12.36 -11.86 14.05
C GLU A 110 13.05 -13.24 14.22
N THR A 111 13.33 -13.94 13.12
CA THR A 111 14.23 -15.09 13.08
C THR A 111 15.17 -14.98 11.90
N ARG A 112 16.34 -14.38 12.17
CA ARG A 112 17.55 -15.11 11.83
C ARG A 112 18.58 -15.04 12.98
N PRO A 113 19.13 -16.21 13.37
CA PRO A 113 20.06 -16.36 14.50
C PRO A 113 21.45 -15.79 14.23
#